data_AF-A0AA39C7G8-F1
#
_entry.id   AF-A0AA39C7G8-F1
#
_cell.length_a   1.000
_cell.length_b   1.000
_cell.length_c   1.000
_cell.angle_alpha   90.00
_cell.angle_beta   90.00
_cell.angle_gamma   90.00
#
_symmetry.space_group_name_H-M   'P 1'
#
loop_
_entity.id
_entity.type
_entity.pdbx_description
1 polymer ?
#
loop_
_entity_poly.entity_id
_entity_poly.type
_entity_poly.pdbx_seq_one_letter_code
_entity_poly.pdbx_strand_id
1 'polypeptide(L)'
;MMEWTKMPLNIVKILFILILVLCIDESEGLSCYKCGQYNDGVGSITPCINSTAQMHLQECPPSAAWCIKYVSEGSTVRDCVPNCVEKEAWSTRTYCCHEDGCNRGGLGIHDDVVTTFLMTIMAMVVQRFRG
;
A
#
# COMPACT_ATOMS: atom_id res chain seq x y z
N MET A 1 -7.52 -30.69 26.32
CA MET A 1 -6.17 -30.12 26.57
C MET A 1 -5.28 -30.63 25.43
N MET A 2 -4.90 -29.76 24.48
CA MET A 2 -4.03 -30.16 23.37
C MET A 2 -2.60 -30.33 23.89
N GLU A 3 -2.04 -31.52 23.73
CA GLU A 3 -0.72 -31.90 24.24
C GLU A 3 0.35 -31.48 23.22
N TRP A 4 0.90 -30.27 23.37
CA TRP A 4 1.86 -29.65 22.44
C TRP A 4 3.24 -30.34 22.37
N THR A 5 3.48 -31.35 23.22
CA THR A 5 4.81 -31.98 23.41
C THR A 5 5.17 -33.04 22.37
N LYS A 6 4.27 -33.37 21.44
CA LYS A 6 4.47 -34.42 20.41
C LYS A 6 4.43 -33.87 18.97
N MET A 7 4.80 -32.62 18.74
CA MET A 7 4.93 -32.14 17.36
C MET A 7 6.15 -32.80 16.69
N PRO A 8 5.97 -33.52 15.56
CA PRO A 8 7.09 -34.09 14.83
C PRO A 8 8.03 -32.97 14.36
N LEU A 9 9.34 -33.22 14.39
CA LEU A 9 10.40 -32.26 14.04
C LEU A 9 10.16 -31.55 12.70
N ASN A 10 9.53 -32.24 11.75
CA ASN A 10 9.15 -31.68 10.44
C ASN A 10 8.07 -30.59 10.55
N ILE A 11 7.11 -30.71 11.48
CA ILE A 11 6.08 -29.69 11.72
C ILE A 11 6.70 -28.44 12.35
N VAL A 12 7.65 -28.60 13.28
CA VAL A 12 8.39 -27.48 13.86
C VAL A 12 9.19 -26.73 12.78
N LYS A 13 9.85 -27.47 11.87
CA LYS A 13 10.55 -26.88 10.73
C LYS A 13 9.60 -26.13 9.78
N ILE A 14 8.44 -26.70 9.46
CA ILE A 14 7.43 -26.07 8.60
C ILE A 14 6.92 -24.77 9.23
N LEU A 15 6.58 -24.79 10.53
CA LEU A 15 6.16 -23.60 11.27
C LEU A 15 7.24 -22.52 11.27
N PHE A 16 8.50 -22.90 11.48
CA PHE A 16 9.62 -21.96 11.49
C PHE A 16 9.83 -21.31 10.12
N ILE A 17 9.75 -22.09 9.04
CA ILE A 17 9.84 -21.57 7.66
C ILE A 17 8.67 -20.63 7.35
N LEU A 18 7.44 -20.98 7.76
CA LEU A 18 6.27 -20.11 7.60
C LEU A 18 6.44 -18.77 8.30
N ILE A 19 6.95 -18.77 9.54
CA ILE A 19 7.22 -17.54 10.29
C ILE A 19 8.27 -16.69 9.56
N LEU A 20 9.36 -17.31 9.08
CA LEU A 20 10.40 -16.58 8.36
C LEU A 20 9.90 -15.94 7.07
N VAL A 21 9.03 -16.63 6.31
CA VAL A 21 8.43 -16.08 5.09
C VAL A 21 7.47 -14.94 5.38
N LEU A 22 6.74 -14.99 6.50
CA LEU A 22 5.83 -13.93 6.93
C LEU A 22 6.54 -12.68 7.48
N CYS A 23 7.82 -12.79 7.86
CA CYS A 23 8.64 -11.68 8.35
C CYS A 23 9.47 -10.98 7.26
N ILE A 24 9.28 -11.32 5.99
CA ILE A 24 9.92 -10.62 4.89
C ILE A 24 9.07 -9.39 4.57
N ASP A 25 9.34 -8.29 5.27
CA ASP A 25 8.89 -6.98 4.83
C ASP A 25 9.88 -6.50 3.75
N GLU A 26 9.41 -6.41 2.51
CA GLU A 26 10.11 -5.72 1.44
C GLU A 26 10.20 -4.25 1.83
N SER A 27 11.32 -3.81 2.41
CA SER A 27 11.61 -2.39 2.61
C SER A 27 12.01 -1.77 1.27
N GLU A 28 11.14 -1.87 0.27
CA GLU A 28 11.32 -1.16 -0.98
C GLU A 28 10.96 0.31 -0.75
N GLY A 29 11.81 1.20 -1.26
CA GLY A 29 11.54 2.64 -1.19
C GLY A 29 10.25 2.93 -1.94
N LEU A 30 9.29 3.57 -1.26
CA LEU A 30 8.00 3.93 -1.85
C LEU A 30 8.21 4.72 -3.14
N SER A 31 7.48 4.39 -4.19
CA SER A 31 7.54 5.10 -5.46
C SER A 31 6.16 5.62 -5.85
N CYS A 32 6.02 6.92 -6.08
CA CYS A 32 4.73 7.56 -6.39
C CYS A 32 4.79 8.34 -7.70
N TYR A 33 3.61 8.64 -8.27
CA TYR A 33 3.53 9.64 -9.32
C TYR A 33 3.70 11.03 -8.71
N LYS A 34 4.61 11.84 -9.24
CA LYS A 34 4.87 13.21 -8.77
C LYS A 34 4.59 14.20 -9.89
N CYS A 35 3.69 15.15 -9.65
CA CYS A 35 3.39 16.22 -10.59
C CYS A 35 2.67 17.38 -9.92
N GLY A 36 2.89 18.58 -10.46
CA GLY A 36 2.38 19.81 -9.90
C GLY A 36 3.10 20.24 -8.62
N GLN A 37 2.69 21.36 -8.06
CA GLN A 37 3.16 21.86 -6.76
C GLN A 37 2.00 22.46 -5.99
N TYR A 38 1.88 22.07 -4.72
CA TYR A 38 0.97 22.68 -3.76
C TYR A 38 1.79 23.62 -2.88
N ASN A 39 1.51 24.92 -2.92
CA ASN A 39 2.14 25.89 -2.03
C ASN A 39 1.15 26.32 -0.94
N ASP A 40 1.36 25.82 0.29
CA ASP A 40 0.52 26.03 1.47
C ASP A 40 0.39 27.50 1.94
N GLY A 41 1.04 28.47 1.28
CA GLY A 41 1.15 29.85 1.76
C GLY A 41 0.78 30.97 0.76
N VAL A 42 0.54 30.65 -0.52
CA VAL A 42 0.34 31.68 -1.57
C VAL A 42 -0.87 31.45 -2.47
N GLY A 43 -1.62 30.37 -2.27
CA GLY A 43 -2.82 30.06 -3.05
C GLY A 43 -2.57 29.72 -4.52
N SER A 44 -1.30 29.57 -4.94
CA SER A 44 -0.95 29.12 -6.28
C SER A 44 -0.71 27.61 -6.30
N ILE A 45 -1.58 26.93 -7.04
CA ILE A 45 -1.45 25.50 -7.35
C ILE A 45 -0.93 25.43 -8.77
N THR A 46 0.20 24.77 -8.99
CA THR A 46 0.62 24.41 -10.35
C THR A 46 0.03 23.03 -10.65
N PRO A 47 -1.02 22.93 -11.48
CA PRO A 47 -1.66 21.65 -11.77
C PRO A 47 -0.76 20.77 -12.64
N CYS A 48 -0.99 19.46 -12.61
CA CYS A 48 -0.42 18.55 -13.60
C CYS A 48 -1.01 18.88 -14.98
N ILE A 49 -0.25 19.59 -15.81
CA ILE A 49 -0.68 20.13 -17.12
C ILE A 49 -0.80 19.04 -18.20
N ASN A 50 -0.12 17.90 -18.01
CA ASN A 50 -0.12 16.81 -18.96
C ASN A 50 -0.28 15.49 -18.21
N SER A 51 -1.51 14.98 -18.21
CA SER A 51 -1.86 13.72 -17.56
C SER A 51 -0.94 12.59 -18.02
N THR A 52 -0.44 12.58 -19.25
CA THR A 52 0.31 11.46 -19.83
C THR A 52 1.84 11.59 -19.69
N ALA A 53 2.39 12.79 -19.81
CA ALA A 53 3.85 13.01 -19.82
C ALA A 53 4.50 12.99 -18.42
N GLN A 54 3.73 13.22 -17.36
CA GLN A 54 4.21 13.23 -15.97
C GLN A 54 3.83 11.95 -15.19
N MET A 55 3.37 10.89 -15.87
CA MET A 55 3.11 9.58 -15.26
C MET A 55 4.39 8.72 -15.14
N HIS A 56 5.54 9.31 -14.81
CA HIS A 56 6.70 8.51 -14.46
C HIS A 56 6.66 8.27 -12.96
N LEU A 57 6.65 6.99 -12.58
CA LEU A 57 6.81 6.57 -11.21
C LEU A 57 8.19 7.02 -10.72
N GLN A 58 8.23 7.72 -9.60
CA GLN A 58 9.46 8.30 -9.05
C GLN A 58 9.63 7.84 -7.62
N GLU A 59 10.83 7.39 -7.29
CA GLU A 59 11.23 7.02 -5.95
C GLU A 59 11.03 8.20 -4.98
N CYS A 60 10.38 7.93 -3.85
CA CYS A 60 10.14 8.88 -2.79
C CYS A 60 11.40 9.05 -1.92
N PRO A 61 11.58 10.22 -1.29
CA PRO A 61 12.60 10.34 -0.26
C PRO A 61 12.30 9.36 0.90
N PRO A 62 13.32 8.86 1.62
CA PRO A 62 13.14 7.87 2.68
C PRO A 62 12.31 8.38 3.87
N SER A 63 12.13 9.69 3.99
CA SER A 63 11.25 10.31 4.99
C SER A 63 9.77 10.27 4.59
N ALA A 64 9.44 10.00 3.32
CA ALA A 64 8.07 9.94 2.85
C ALA A 64 7.52 8.52 3.00
N ALA A 65 6.31 8.42 3.53
CA ALA A 65 5.61 7.17 3.76
C ALA A 65 4.32 7.06 2.94
N TRP A 66 3.87 8.15 2.30
CA TRP A 66 2.57 8.21 1.65
C TRP A 66 2.65 8.80 0.24
N CYS A 67 1.94 8.20 -0.70
CA CYS A 67 1.58 8.85 -1.94
C CYS A 67 0.32 9.71 -1.73
N ILE A 68 0.33 10.94 -2.24
CA ILE A 68 -0.82 11.83 -2.19
C ILE A 68 -1.39 12.10 -3.57
N LYS A 69 -2.70 12.33 -3.60
CA LYS A 69 -3.40 12.90 -4.75
C LYS A 69 -4.34 13.99 -4.25
N TYR A 70 -4.01 15.23 -4.56
CA TYR A 70 -4.87 16.37 -4.35
C TYR A 70 -5.66 16.67 -5.63
N VAL A 71 -6.98 16.81 -5.52
CA VAL A 71 -7.88 17.12 -6.62
C VAL A 71 -8.68 18.37 -6.24
N SER A 72 -8.77 19.33 -7.15
CA SER A 72 -9.60 20.54 -7.05
C SER A 72 -10.32 20.73 -8.39
N GLU A 73 -11.26 21.67 -8.51
CA GLU A 73 -11.93 21.98 -9.78
C GLU A 73 -10.92 22.19 -10.91
N GLY A 74 -10.82 21.21 -11.81
CA GLY A 74 -9.92 21.23 -12.97
C GLY A 74 -8.43 21.03 -12.67
N SER A 75 -8.02 20.78 -11.43
CA SER A 75 -6.61 20.65 -11.04
C SER A 75 -6.34 19.35 -10.30
N THR A 76 -5.21 18.71 -10.58
CA THR A 76 -4.70 17.59 -9.80
C THR A 76 -3.23 17.83 -9.50
N VAL A 77 -2.80 17.45 -8.29
CA VAL A 77 -1.40 17.46 -7.83
C VAL A 77 -1.11 16.13 -7.16
N ARG A 78 0.11 15.64 -7.30
CA ARG A 78 0.54 14.35 -6.76
C ARG A 78 1.97 14.45 -6.24
N ASP A 79 2.22 13.82 -5.10
CA ASP A 79 3.55 13.85 -4.49
C ASP A 79 3.74 12.69 -3.49
N CYS A 80 4.94 12.59 -2.91
CA CYS A 80 5.21 11.79 -1.73
C CYS A 80 5.30 12.69 -0.49
N VAL A 81 4.69 12.29 0.62
CA VAL A 81 4.75 13.04 1.89
C VAL A 81 5.05 12.13 3.09
N PRO A 82 5.64 12.66 4.16
CA PRO A 82 5.87 11.91 5.40
C PRO A 82 4.57 11.53 6.11
N ASN A 83 3.56 12.41 6.07
CA ASN A 83 2.26 12.20 6.70
C ASN A 83 1.17 12.73 5.79
N CYS A 84 0.07 11.98 5.67
CA CYS A 84 -1.08 12.35 4.87
C CYS A 84 -2.37 12.24 5.69
N VAL A 85 -3.27 13.21 5.52
CA VAL A 85 -4.61 13.19 6.11
C VAL A 85 -5.60 13.51 5.00
N GLU A 86 -6.54 12.60 4.76
CA GLU A 86 -7.60 12.82 3.79
C GLU A 86 -8.50 13.97 4.24
N LYS A 87 -8.81 14.86 3.31
CA LYS A 87 -9.60 16.07 3.56
C LYS A 87 -10.50 16.34 2.37
N GLU A 88 -11.72 16.77 2.65
CA GLU A 88 -12.67 17.26 1.65
C GLU A 88 -13.20 18.64 2.07
N ALA A 89 -13.02 19.65 1.22
CA ALA A 89 -13.49 21.00 1.47
C ALA A 89 -13.65 21.76 0.15
N TRP A 90 -14.75 22.50 -0.04
CA TRP A 90 -14.92 23.43 -1.19
C TRP A 90 -14.55 22.84 -2.56
N SER A 91 -15.02 21.64 -2.90
CA SER A 91 -14.69 20.93 -4.16
C SER A 91 -13.22 20.48 -4.30
N THR A 92 -12.48 20.50 -3.19
CA THR A 92 -11.12 19.94 -3.07
C THR A 92 -11.13 18.64 -2.28
N ARG A 93 -10.35 17.65 -2.71
CA ARG A 93 -10.19 16.35 -2.06
C ARG A 93 -8.73 15.93 -2.04
N THR A 94 -8.27 15.44 -0.89
CA THR A 94 -6.96 14.82 -0.72
C THR A 94 -7.13 13.33 -0.46
N TYR A 95 -6.45 12.51 -1.26
CA TYR A 95 -6.41 11.05 -1.12
C TYR A 95 -5.01 10.60 -0.69
N CYS A 96 -4.95 9.64 0.21
CA CYS A 96 -3.71 9.11 0.79
C CYS A 96 -3.60 7.61 0.54
N CYS A 97 -2.42 7.11 0.17
CA CYS A 97 -2.19 5.67 0.02
C CYS A 97 -0.69 5.31 0.19
N HIS A 98 -0.40 4.03 0.41
CA HIS A 98 0.91 3.52 0.84
C HIS A 98 1.59 2.56 -0.14
N GLU A 99 0.96 2.31 -1.29
CA GLU A 99 1.48 1.35 -2.28
C GLU A 99 2.13 2.08 -3.45
N ASP A 100 3.09 1.44 -4.08
CA ASP A 100 3.76 2.00 -5.24
C ASP A 100 2.77 2.39 -6.34
N GLY A 101 2.79 3.67 -6.70
CA GLY A 101 1.96 4.22 -7.77
C GLY A 101 0.45 4.25 -7.46
N CYS A 102 0.03 4.02 -6.22
CA CYS A 102 -1.39 4.01 -5.85
C CYS A 102 -2.10 5.34 -6.14
N ASN A 103 -1.36 6.46 -6.17
CA ASN A 103 -1.90 7.77 -6.51
C ASN A 103 -2.16 7.97 -8.01
N ARG A 104 -2.05 6.93 -8.87
CA ARG A 104 -2.30 6.97 -10.33
C ARG A 104 -3.69 7.48 -10.71
N GLY A 105 -4.70 7.24 -9.87
CA GLY A 105 -6.09 7.55 -10.15
C GLY A 105 -6.83 6.35 -10.76
N GLY A 106 -7.27 5.47 -9.87
CA GLY A 106 -8.21 4.37 -10.06
C GLY A 106 -8.64 3.94 -8.65
N LEU A 107 -9.86 3.43 -8.49
CA LEU A 107 -10.32 2.86 -7.21
C LEU A 107 -9.25 1.87 -6.72
N GLY A 108 -8.67 2.14 -5.54
CA GLY A 108 -7.67 1.28 -4.93
C GLY A 108 -8.27 -0.11 -4.78
N ILE A 109 -7.75 -1.07 -5.54
CA ILE A 109 -8.07 -2.47 -5.39
C ILE A 109 -7.02 -2.97 -4.40
N HIS A 110 -7.41 -3.14 -3.13
CA HIS A 110 -6.58 -3.85 -2.17
C HIS A 110 -6.48 -5.31 -2.64
N ASP A 111 -5.33 -5.69 -3.19
CA ASP A 111 -5.10 -7.04 -3.69
C ASP A 111 -4.77 -7.98 -2.51
N ASP A 112 -5.81 -8.39 -1.78
CA ASP A 112 -5.72 -9.24 -0.60
C ASP A 112 -5.55 -10.74 -0.96
N VAL A 113 -4.66 -11.01 -1.92
CA VAL A 113 -4.36 -12.37 -2.43
C VAL A 113 -3.77 -13.24 -1.31
N VAL A 114 -2.95 -12.64 -0.45
CA VAL A 114 -2.29 -13.33 0.67
C VAL A 114 -3.33 -13.87 1.66
N THR A 115 -4.31 -13.06 2.02
CA THR A 115 -5.37 -13.41 2.97
C THR A 115 -6.23 -14.55 2.44
N THR A 116 -6.53 -14.53 1.14
CA THR A 116 -7.27 -15.60 0.45
C THR A 116 -6.47 -16.91 0.40
N PHE A 117 -5.16 -16.83 0.15
CA PHE A 117 -4.28 -18.00 0.09
C PHE A 117 -4.12 -18.67 1.45
N LEU A 118 -3.96 -17.89 2.52
CA LEU A 118 -3.87 -18.41 3.90
C LEU A 118 -5.15 -19.13 4.32
N MET A 119 -6.33 -18.57 3.97
CA MET A 119 -7.61 -19.18 4.30
C MET A 119 -7.84 -20.53 3.58
N THR A 120 -7.40 -20.64 2.33
CA THR A 120 -7.51 -21.90 1.56
C THR A 120 -6.59 -22.99 2.11
N ILE A 121 -5.34 -22.66 2.46
CA ILE A 121 -4.41 -23.61 3.10
C ILE A 121 -4.98 -24.09 4.44
N MET A 122 -5.48 -23.18 5.29
CA MET A 122 -6.08 -23.53 6.57
C MET A 122 -7.29 -24.45 6.40
N ALA A 123 -8.14 -24.19 5.39
CA ALA A 123 -9.26 -25.05 5.08
C ALA A 123 -8.82 -26.47 4.66
N MET A 124 -7.79 -26.59 3.81
CA MET A 124 -7.24 -27.90 3.40
C MET A 124 -6.65 -28.67 4.60
N VAL A 125 -5.94 -27.98 5.49
CA VAL A 125 -5.38 -28.56 6.71
C VAL A 125 -6.49 -29.06 7.64
N VAL A 126 -7.54 -28.25 7.88
CA VAL A 126 -8.70 -28.64 8.70
C VAL A 126 -9.45 -29.83 8.10
N GLN A 127 -9.62 -29.87 6.77
CA GLN A 127 -10.21 -31.01 6.08
C GLN A 127 -9.38 -32.29 6.26
N ARG A 128 -8.05 -32.17 6.24
CA ARG A 128 -7.14 -33.32 6.44
C ARG A 128 -7.17 -33.89 7.85
N PHE A 129 -7.43 -33.08 8.88
CA PHE A 129 -7.56 -33.52 10.28
C PHE A 129 -8.97 -33.97 10.67
N ARG A 130 -9.98 -33.68 9.84
CA ARG A 130 -11.36 -34.15 10.01
C ARG A 130 -11.62 -35.53 9.39
N GLY A 131 -10.66 -36.11 8.67
CA GLY A 131 -10.72 -37.44 8.07
C GLY A 131 -9.76 -38.43 8.71
#